data_AF-A0AAD6XME7-F1
#
_entry.id   AF-A0AAD6XME7-F1
#
_cell.length_a   1.000
_cell.length_b   1.000
_cell.length_c   1.000
_cell.angle_alpha   90.00
_cell.angle_beta   90.00
_cell.angle_gamma   90.00
#
_symmetry.space_group_name_H-M   'P 1'
#
loop_
_entity.id
_entity.type
_entity.pdbx_description
1 polymer ?
#
loop_
_entity_poly.entity_id
_entity_poly.type
_entity_poly.pdbx_seq_one_letter_code
_entity_poly.pdbx_strand_id
1 'polypeptide(L)'
;MRIHSCLAAIALPLVTALKLRPPTNPHSDQTTDIMWTVEPNDPPTWNLFLMNISQAFDLHAIVGEFVDPAPEKITFKFPVLRPADDYVLYAVNASNWDMVLASSGRFTIFA
;
A
#
# COMPACT_ATOMS: atom_id res chain seq x y z
N MET A 1 -20.68 23.97 -41.24
CA MET A 1 -21.09 23.44 -39.92
C MET A 1 -19.99 22.49 -39.45
N ARG A 2 -19.12 22.90 -38.50
CA ARG A 2 -18.01 22.08 -37.99
C ARG A 2 -18.50 21.29 -36.77
N ILE A 3 -18.60 19.98 -36.91
CA ILE A 3 -19.06 19.08 -35.85
C ILE A 3 -17.88 18.86 -34.92
N HIS A 4 -17.94 19.41 -33.71
CA HIS A 4 -16.93 19.19 -32.67
C HIS A 4 -17.23 17.83 -32.04
N SER A 5 -16.43 16.81 -32.39
CA SER A 5 -16.51 15.50 -31.75
C SER A 5 -16.08 15.64 -30.29
N CYS A 6 -17.05 15.64 -29.38
CA CYS A 6 -16.80 15.60 -27.95
C CYS A 6 -16.52 14.14 -27.59
N LEU A 7 -15.24 13.78 -27.47
CA LEU A 7 -14.83 12.47 -26.97
C LEU A 7 -15.19 12.41 -25.49
N ALA A 8 -16.34 11.82 -25.17
CA ALA A 8 -16.73 11.61 -23.78
C ALA A 8 -15.76 10.59 -23.16
N ALA A 9 -14.83 11.08 -22.33
CA ALA A 9 -13.97 10.22 -21.53
C ALA A 9 -14.86 9.46 -20.54
N ILE A 10 -15.11 8.18 -20.82
CA ILE A 10 -15.80 7.28 -19.91
C ILE A 10 -14.88 7.13 -18.70
N ALA A 11 -15.24 7.76 -17.58
CA ALA A 11 -14.62 7.54 -16.28
C ALA A 11 -15.01 6.15 -15.80
N LEU A 12 -14.34 5.12 -16.32
CA LEU A 12 -14.44 3.77 -15.76
C LEU A 12 -13.96 3.83 -14.31
N PRO A 13 -14.65 3.15 -13.37
CA PRO A 13 -14.13 3.03 -12.01
C PRO A 13 -12.75 2.40 -12.11
N LEU A 14 -11.73 3.13 -11.65
CA LEU A 14 -10.36 2.65 -11.62
C LEU A 14 -10.27 1.59 -10.52
N VAL A 15 -10.71 0.37 -10.83
CA VAL A 15 -10.48 -0.80 -9.98
C VAL A 15 -8.98 -1.07 -10.08
N THR A 16 -8.26 -0.71 -9.02
CA THR A 16 -6.84 -1.00 -8.91
C THR A 16 -6.65 -2.51 -8.74
N ALA A 17 -5.78 -3.08 -9.56
CA ALA A 17 -5.36 -4.47 -9.49
C ALA A 17 -4.11 -4.65 -8.60
N LEU A 18 -3.62 -3.56 -8.01
CA LEU A 18 -2.56 -3.55 -7.01
C LEU A 18 -2.87 -4.56 -5.91
N LYS A 19 -1.94 -5.47 -5.66
CA LYS A 19 -2.03 -6.43 -4.56
C LYS A 19 -0.81 -6.29 -3.67
N LEU A 20 -1.05 -5.99 -2.40
CA LEU A 20 -0.04 -6.06 -1.36
C LEU A 20 0.02 -7.46 -0.77
N ARG A 21 1.24 -7.99 -0.59
CA ARG A 21 1.45 -9.28 0.07
C ARG A 21 1.79 -9.04 1.54
N PRO A 22 1.20 -9.78 2.49
CA PRO A 22 1.67 -9.74 3.86
C PRO A 22 3.14 -10.19 3.91
N PRO A 23 4.00 -9.50 4.67
CA PRO A 23 5.38 -9.93 4.85
C PRO A 23 5.45 -11.33 5.48
N THR A 24 6.49 -12.10 5.12
CA THR A 24 6.71 -13.44 5.67
C THR A 24 7.73 -13.37 6.81
N ASN A 25 7.34 -13.81 8.00
CA ASN A 25 8.17 -13.82 9.22
C ASN A 25 8.87 -12.48 9.54
N PRO A 26 8.17 -11.33 9.53
CA PRO A 26 8.80 -10.06 9.89
C PRO A 26 9.17 -10.03 11.38
N HIS A 27 10.36 -9.49 11.68
CA HIS A 27 10.84 -9.25 13.04
C HIS A 27 11.04 -7.76 13.31
N SER A 28 10.82 -7.37 14.56
CA SER A 28 11.09 -6.04 15.10
C SER A 28 12.57 -5.71 14.95
N ASP A 29 12.89 -4.46 14.64
CA ASP A 29 14.28 -3.98 14.46
C ASP A 29 15.08 -4.73 13.36
N GLN A 30 14.40 -5.48 12.48
CA GLN A 30 15.00 -6.18 11.34
C GLN A 30 14.46 -5.64 10.01
N THR A 31 15.27 -5.80 8.95
CA THR A 31 14.84 -5.49 7.58
C THR A 31 13.95 -6.60 7.05
N THR A 32 12.83 -6.22 6.43
CA THR A 32 11.92 -7.12 5.74
C THR A 32 11.59 -6.58 4.36
N ASP A 33 11.50 -7.47 3.37
CA ASP A 33 11.00 -7.14 2.05
C ASP A 33 9.47 -7.10 2.07
N ILE A 34 8.91 -5.96 1.69
CA ILE A 34 7.49 -5.75 1.46
C ILE A 34 7.24 -5.78 -0.03
N MET A 35 6.30 -6.61 -0.49
CA MET A 35 6.12 -6.91 -1.91
C MET A 35 4.71 -6.59 -2.39
N TRP A 36 4.61 -6.27 -3.67
CA TRP A 36 3.33 -6.05 -4.36
C TRP A 36 3.36 -6.58 -5.79
N THR A 37 2.20 -6.58 -6.44
CA THR A 37 2.06 -6.74 -7.89
C THR A 37 1.17 -5.64 -8.42
N VAL A 38 1.47 -5.13 -9.61
CA VAL A 38 0.70 -4.09 -10.31
C VAL A 38 0.30 -4.53 -11.71
N GLU A 39 -0.74 -3.92 -12.25
CA GLU A 39 -1.16 -4.01 -13.64
C GLU A 39 -1.00 -2.65 -14.34
N PRO A 40 -1.00 -2.58 -15.69
CA PRO A 40 -0.77 -1.34 -16.43
C PRO A 40 -1.72 -0.16 -16.13
N ASN A 41 -2.89 -0.43 -15.54
CA ASN A 41 -3.88 0.59 -15.19
C ASN A 41 -3.81 1.01 -13.70
N ASP A 42 -2.89 0.47 -12.91
CA ASP A 42 -2.71 0.89 -11.52
C ASP A 42 -2.11 2.30 -11.42
N PRO A 43 -2.32 2.98 -10.27
CA PRO A 43 -1.71 4.27 -10.02
C PRO A 43 -0.18 4.23 -10.19
N PRO A 44 0.43 5.28 -10.77
CA PRO A 44 1.86 5.28 -11.06
C PRO A 44 2.73 5.38 -9.79
N THR A 45 2.15 5.83 -8.67
CA THR A 45 2.76 5.84 -7.33
C THR A 45 1.68 5.78 -6.24
N TRP A 46 2.07 5.39 -5.02
CA TRP A 46 1.23 5.43 -3.81
C TRP A 46 2.08 5.70 -2.57
N ASN A 47 1.42 5.96 -1.44
CA ASN A 47 2.07 5.94 -0.13
C ASN A 47 1.74 4.62 0.57
N LEU A 48 2.72 4.05 1.27
CA LEU A 48 2.60 2.75 1.90
C LEU A 48 2.64 2.92 3.42
N PHE A 49 1.56 2.55 4.09
CA PHE A 49 1.39 2.67 5.53
C PHE A 49 1.41 1.31 6.20
N LEU A 50 2.01 1.26 7.38
CA LEU A 50 1.87 0.17 8.33
C LEU A 50 0.84 0.58 9.38
N MET A 51 -0.26 -0.14 9.44
CA MET A 51 -1.34 0.09 10.40
C MET A 51 -1.33 -1.01 11.46
N ASN A 52 -1.52 -0.61 12.73
CA ASN A 52 -1.85 -1.54 13.80
C ASN A 52 -3.37 -1.63 13.90
N ILE A 53 -3.93 -2.80 13.61
CA ILE A 53 -5.38 -3.02 13.63
C ILE A 53 -5.88 -3.56 14.98
N SER A 54 -4.97 -3.83 15.92
CA SER A 54 -5.31 -4.27 17.28
C SER A 54 -5.75 -3.09 18.17
N GLN A 55 -5.38 -1.86 17.81
CA GLN A 55 -5.74 -0.65 18.55
C GLN A 55 -6.28 0.38 17.57
N ALA A 56 -7.59 0.66 17.64
CA ALA A 56 -8.29 1.80 17.01
C ALA A 56 -7.81 2.23 15.60
N PHE A 57 -7.31 1.31 14.76
CA PHE A 57 -6.71 1.62 13.46
C PHE A 57 -5.63 2.70 13.52
N ASP A 58 -4.57 2.45 14.29
CA ASP A 58 -3.47 3.38 14.50
C ASP A 58 -2.43 3.32 13.36
N LEU A 59 -2.04 4.49 12.83
CA LEU A 59 -0.96 4.61 11.86
C LEU A 59 0.37 4.44 12.58
N HIS A 60 0.99 3.28 12.38
CA HIS A 60 2.19 2.93 13.11
C HIS A 60 3.46 3.43 12.43
N ALA A 61 3.53 3.35 11.10
CA ALA A 61 4.65 3.88 10.33
C ALA A 61 4.26 4.21 8.89
N ILE A 62 4.97 5.17 8.31
CA ILE A 62 5.01 5.37 6.86
C ILE A 62 6.21 4.57 6.34
N VAL A 63 5.93 3.50 5.60
CA VAL A 63 6.94 2.61 5.02
C VAL A 63 7.62 3.27 3.82
N GLY A 64 6.85 4.03 3.03
CA GLY A 64 7.36 4.78 1.89
C GLY A 64 6.33 5.76 1.34
N GLU A 65 6.84 6.85 0.78
CA GLU A 65 6.03 7.86 0.09
C GLU A 65 6.39 7.88 -1.39
N PHE A 66 5.40 8.12 -2.24
CA PHE A 66 5.53 8.10 -3.71
C PHE A 66 6.27 6.85 -4.21
N VAL A 67 5.91 5.69 -3.67
CA VAL A 67 6.51 4.39 -3.96
C VAL A 67 6.45 4.14 -5.47
N ASP A 68 7.61 3.87 -6.07
CA ASP A 68 7.72 3.39 -7.44
C ASP A 68 7.22 1.94 -7.52
N PRO A 69 6.22 1.62 -8.38
CA PRO A 69 5.74 0.26 -8.55
C PRO A 69 6.76 -0.72 -9.13
N ALA A 70 7.68 -0.24 -9.96
CA ALA A 70 8.50 -1.08 -10.85
C ALA A 70 9.39 -2.11 -10.14
N PRO A 71 9.98 -1.83 -8.95
CA PRO A 71 10.77 -2.82 -8.24
C PRO A 71 9.96 -4.00 -7.69
N GLU A 72 8.62 -3.89 -7.65
CA GLU A 72 7.69 -4.85 -7.02
C GLU A 72 7.98 -5.14 -5.53
N LYS A 73 8.88 -4.37 -4.92
CA LYS A 73 9.27 -4.48 -3.53
C LYS A 73 9.91 -3.21 -2.96
N ILE A 74 9.82 -3.05 -1.65
CA ILE A 74 10.64 -2.15 -0.84
C ILE A 74 11.20 -2.91 0.35
N THR A 75 12.46 -2.70 0.69
CA THR A 75 13.05 -3.21 1.93
C THR A 75 12.86 -2.17 3.02
N PHE A 76 12.22 -2.57 4.13
CA PHE A 76 11.91 -1.68 5.25
C PHE A 76 12.41 -2.29 6.55
N LYS A 77 13.04 -1.46 7.39
CA LYS A 77 13.41 -1.86 8.75
C LYS A 77 12.26 -1.52 9.69
N PHE A 78 11.59 -2.54 10.25
CA PHE A 78 10.53 -2.28 11.22
C PHE A 78 11.11 -1.60 12.48
N PRO A 79 10.38 -0.63 13.08
CA PRO A 79 10.78 -0.10 14.38
C PRO A 79 10.68 -1.19 15.45
N VAL A 80 11.10 -0.88 16.68
CA VAL A 80 10.87 -1.78 17.82
C VAL A 80 9.37 -1.77 18.14
N LEU A 81 8.73 -2.93 18.00
CA LEU A 81 7.29 -3.08 18.17
C LEU A 81 6.95 -3.85 19.45
N ARG A 82 5.71 -3.72 19.90
CA ARG A 82 5.18 -4.59 20.94
C ARG A 82 4.95 -5.98 20.37
N PRO A 83 5.32 -7.06 21.09
CA PRO A 83 5.07 -8.41 20.61
C PRO A 83 3.56 -8.67 20.47
N ALA A 84 3.19 -9.45 19.46
CA ALA A 84 1.85 -10.01 19.26
C ALA A 84 0.71 -9.04 18.88
N ASP A 85 1.04 -7.84 18.37
CA ASP A 85 0.06 -6.98 17.69
C ASP A 85 -0.20 -7.48 16.25
N ASP A 86 -1.44 -7.32 15.77
CA ASP A 86 -1.84 -7.54 14.38
C ASP A 86 -1.66 -6.27 13.52
N TYR A 87 -1.01 -6.43 12.38
CA TYR A 87 -0.70 -5.38 11.43
C TYR A 87 -1.29 -5.64 10.04
N VAL A 88 -1.49 -4.54 9.31
CA VAL A 88 -1.87 -4.54 7.89
C VAL A 88 -1.08 -3.45 7.17
N LEU A 89 -0.68 -3.71 5.93
CA LEU A 89 -0.13 -2.69 5.03
C LEU A 89 -1.25 -2.10 4.18
N TYR A 90 -1.29 -0.77 4.08
CA TYR A 90 -2.16 -0.05 3.16
C TYR A 90 -1.37 0.72 2.13
N ALA A 91 -1.67 0.47 0.86
CA ALA A 91 -1.31 1.37 -0.22
C ALA A 91 -2.44 2.39 -0.33
N VAL A 92 -2.12 3.66 -0.12
CA VAL A 92 -3.08 4.77 -0.20
C VAL A 92 -2.67 5.72 -1.32
N ASN A 93 -3.64 6.39 -1.91
CA ASN A 93 -3.37 7.32 -3.00
C ASN A 93 -2.42 8.44 -2.55
N ALA A 94 -1.39 8.72 -3.37
CA ALA A 94 -0.34 9.66 -3.03
C ALA A 94 -0.84 11.10 -2.78
N SER A 95 -1.96 11.49 -3.41
CA SER A 95 -2.58 12.82 -3.29
C SER A 95 -3.80 12.85 -2.36
N ASN A 96 -4.32 11.69 -1.95
CA ASN A 96 -5.43 11.58 -1.01
C ASN A 96 -5.24 10.34 -0.12
N TRP A 97 -4.69 10.55 1.07
CA TRP A 97 -4.26 9.46 1.96
C TRP A 97 -5.43 8.69 2.59
N ASP A 98 -6.66 9.23 2.52
CA ASP A 98 -7.87 8.55 2.95
C ASP A 98 -8.36 7.52 1.91
N MET A 99 -7.88 7.61 0.66
CA MET A 99 -8.25 6.68 -0.39
C MET A 99 -7.32 5.47 -0.41
N VAL A 100 -7.75 4.38 0.23
CA VAL A 100 -7.06 3.08 0.18
C VAL A 100 -7.20 2.49 -1.21
N LEU A 101 -6.06 2.19 -1.84
CA LEU A 101 -5.94 1.53 -3.13
C LEU A 101 -5.89 0.01 -2.93
N ALA A 102 -5.04 -0.47 -2.02
CA ALA A 102 -4.90 -1.88 -1.72
C ALA A 102 -4.57 -2.11 -0.25
N SER A 103 -4.88 -3.30 0.24
CA SER A 103 -4.51 -3.78 1.56
C SER A 103 -3.85 -5.15 1.50
N SER A 104 -2.90 -5.39 2.41
CA SER A 104 -2.38 -6.74 2.61
C SER A 104 -3.36 -7.60 3.41
N GLY A 105 -3.11 -8.91 3.44
CA GLY A 105 -3.61 -9.75 4.53
C GLY A 105 -3.04 -9.28 5.88
N ARG A 106 -3.69 -9.70 6.98
CA ARG A 106 -3.18 -9.48 8.34
C ARG A 106 -1.90 -10.26 8.56
N PHE A 107 -0.97 -9.70 9.34
CA PHE A 107 0.26 -10.37 9.75
C PHE A 107 0.71 -9.88 11.13
N THR A 108 1.48 -10.71 11.81
CA THR A 108 2.12 -10.38 13.09
C THR A 108 3.57 -10.01 12.83
N ILE A 109 4.09 -9.00 13.53
CA ILE A 109 5.52 -8.71 13.59
C ILE A 109 6.06 -9.29 14.89
N PHE A 110 7.04 -10.18 14.79
CA PHE A 110 7.63 -10.84 15.94
C PHE A 110 8.63 -9.93 16.66
N ALA A 111 8.86 -10.19 17.94
CA ALA A 111 9.92 -9.54 18.70
C ALA A 111 11.32 -9.89 18.16
#